data_AF-R1CJT1-F1
#
_entry.id   AF-R1CJT1-F1
#
_cell.length_a   1.000
_cell.length_b   1.000
_cell.length_c   1.000
_cell.angle_alpha   90.00
_cell.angle_beta   90.00
_cell.angle_gamma   90.00
#
_symmetry.space_group_name_H-M   'P 1'
#
loop_
_entity.id
_entity.type
_entity.pdbx_description
1 polymer ?
#
loop_
_entity_poly.entity_id
_entity_poly.type
_entity_poly.pdbx_seq_one_letter_code
_entity_poly.pdbx_strand_id
1 'polypeptide(L)'
;MVSLKDVISSGFLLDDELVVSAKVRLAPSPQLRLHSVGDRLYYNGTSRTVESGTRLTHGALGVVAGPGEGEYWGEGLQLRFGGGESVSCYLGTLSRERPPPLPGGFALDDTVYFSGSSSSFENGERGTVVGPATLASHKGKGLAVLFDGNKGTVQVFLNQLSREPPQLPGGYNVGDSVYFSGTSWFFGTSEFFAEGDKLVHGQRGVVTGRVVGEDGDVAVMFPGNTESIDCYLSELSPDRPPPLPGGYSVGEQVYYTGGAEKKKNGDRLVYGARAVVAGPAGGDDYAGKGLALLFNGNKKSYDSLLTTLTRDPPRLSDGHRRGDRRFCREEGFSRDEPGEVAGPAMDEHVGKGLQLRFADGALRDCRWEDLSEQRPAVNAWESPLLELMLARFNTL
;
A
#
# COMPACT_ATOMS: atom_id res chain seq x y z
N MET A 1 -31.88 -47.04 -24.09
CA MET A 1 -32.02 -45.60 -23.81
C MET A 1 -33.35 -45.42 -23.11
N VAL A 2 -33.35 -45.05 -21.84
CA VAL A 2 -34.58 -44.68 -21.12
C VAL A 2 -34.77 -43.19 -21.33
N SER A 3 -35.97 -42.76 -21.74
CA SER A 3 -36.29 -41.35 -21.95
C SER A 3 -36.30 -40.63 -20.60
N LEU A 4 -35.74 -39.41 -20.54
CA LEU A 4 -35.72 -38.59 -19.31
C LEU A 4 -37.13 -38.29 -18.77
N LYS A 5 -38.18 -38.44 -19.61
CA LYS A 5 -39.57 -38.32 -19.20
C LYS A 5 -40.08 -39.53 -18.40
N ASP A 6 -39.48 -40.71 -18.58
CA ASP A 6 -39.95 -41.95 -17.93
C ASP A 6 -39.43 -42.08 -16.50
N VAL A 7 -38.33 -41.39 -16.15
CA VAL A 7 -37.75 -41.41 -14.79
C VAL A 7 -38.50 -40.48 -13.83
N ILE A 8 -39.21 -39.46 -14.34
CA ILE A 8 -39.94 -38.48 -13.52
C ILE A 8 -41.38 -38.94 -13.23
N SER A 9 -41.91 -39.92 -13.98
CA SER A 9 -43.33 -40.31 -13.88
C SER A 9 -43.63 -41.49 -12.93
N SER A 10 -42.64 -42.13 -12.33
CA SER A 10 -42.84 -43.17 -11.30
C SER A 10 -42.69 -42.56 -9.90
N GLY A 11 -43.76 -41.92 -9.41
CA GLY A 11 -43.84 -41.40 -8.05
C GLY A 11 -43.76 -42.53 -7.02
N PHE A 12 -42.58 -42.71 -6.43
CA PHE A 12 -42.42 -43.40 -5.15
C PHE A 12 -42.39 -42.35 -4.05
N LEU A 13 -43.50 -42.24 -3.31
CA LEU A 13 -43.52 -41.65 -1.98
C LEU A 13 -42.90 -42.68 -1.04
N LEU A 14 -41.72 -42.39 -0.51
CA LEU A 14 -41.16 -43.07 0.65
C LEU A 14 -40.77 -42.01 1.68
N ASP A 15 -41.12 -42.32 2.91
CA ASP A 15 -40.94 -41.55 4.13
C ASP A 15 -39.47 -41.13 4.36
N ASP A 16 -39.32 -40.13 5.22
CA ASP A 16 -38.13 -39.31 5.46
C ASP A 16 -36.78 -40.05 5.56
N GLU A 17 -35.74 -39.38 5.07
CA GLU A 17 -34.29 -39.73 5.11
C GLU A 17 -33.69 -40.70 4.08
N LEU A 18 -34.06 -40.59 2.80
CA LEU A 18 -33.15 -41.02 1.73
C LEU A 18 -33.23 -40.10 0.51
N VAL A 19 -32.55 -38.94 0.58
CA VAL A 19 -32.21 -38.18 -0.63
C VAL A 19 -31.12 -38.97 -1.37
N VAL A 20 -31.53 -40.00 -2.09
CA VAL A 20 -30.70 -40.63 -3.11
C VAL A 20 -30.52 -39.55 -4.18
N SER A 21 -29.40 -38.83 -4.12
CA SER A 21 -28.90 -38.08 -5.26
C SER A 21 -28.61 -39.07 -6.37
N ALA A 22 -29.64 -39.47 -7.11
CA ALA A 22 -29.52 -40.21 -8.34
C ALA A 22 -28.87 -39.25 -9.33
N LYS A 23 -27.53 -39.20 -9.27
CA LYS A 23 -26.69 -38.47 -10.22
C LYS A 23 -26.92 -39.15 -11.57
N VAL A 24 -27.92 -38.67 -12.31
CA VAL A 24 -28.27 -39.15 -13.64
C VAL A 24 -26.98 -39.05 -14.46
N ARG A 25 -26.37 -40.20 -14.75
CA ARG A 25 -25.14 -40.29 -15.52
C ARG A 25 -25.49 -39.90 -16.95
N LEU A 26 -25.39 -38.61 -17.25
CA LEU A 26 -25.42 -38.11 -18.62
C LEU A 26 -24.37 -38.89 -19.42
N ALA A 27 -24.74 -39.28 -20.63
CA ALA A 27 -23.83 -39.98 -21.52
C ALA A 27 -22.53 -39.16 -21.69
N PRO A 28 -21.35 -39.80 -21.66
CA PRO A 28 -20.09 -39.10 -21.83
C PRO A 28 -20.09 -38.29 -23.12
N SER A 29 -19.45 -37.12 -23.10
CA SER A 29 -19.36 -36.24 -24.25
C SER A 29 -18.85 -36.98 -25.49
N PRO A 30 -19.34 -36.66 -26.71
CA PRO A 30 -18.90 -37.34 -27.94
C PRO A 30 -17.39 -37.33 -28.14
N GLN A 31 -16.70 -36.29 -27.63
CA GLN A 31 -15.25 -36.14 -27.72
C GLN A 31 -14.49 -37.20 -26.92
N LEU A 32 -15.05 -37.72 -25.82
CA LEU A 32 -14.44 -38.82 -25.06
C LEU A 32 -14.38 -40.13 -25.84
N ARG A 33 -15.26 -40.32 -26.84
CA ARG A 33 -15.26 -41.54 -27.68
C ARG A 33 -14.09 -41.63 -28.64
N LEU A 34 -13.31 -40.56 -28.79
CA LEU A 34 -12.13 -40.52 -29.64
C LEU A 34 -10.88 -41.10 -28.97
N HIS A 35 -10.97 -41.45 -27.68
CA HIS A 35 -9.84 -41.94 -26.90
C HIS A 35 -10.16 -43.30 -26.27
N SER A 36 -9.29 -44.28 -26.51
CA SER A 36 -9.40 -45.63 -25.95
C SER A 36 -8.42 -45.81 -24.78
N VAL A 37 -8.74 -46.73 -23.88
CA VAL A 37 -7.78 -47.17 -22.85
C VAL A 37 -6.52 -47.71 -23.54
N GLY A 38 -5.35 -47.25 -23.09
CA GLY A 38 -4.06 -47.54 -23.73
C GLY A 38 -3.57 -46.44 -24.68
N ASP A 39 -4.42 -45.49 -25.07
CA ASP A 39 -3.99 -44.35 -25.88
C ASP A 39 -2.92 -43.52 -25.17
N ARG A 40 -1.98 -42.98 -25.93
CA ARG A 40 -0.90 -42.13 -25.44
C ARG A 40 -1.21 -40.66 -25.72
N LEU A 41 -1.24 -39.85 -24.67
CA LEU A 41 -1.52 -38.42 -24.76
C LEU A 41 -0.49 -37.62 -23.96
N TYR A 42 -0.11 -36.46 -24.48
CA TYR A 42 0.72 -35.49 -23.79
C TYR A 42 -0.15 -34.53 -22.98
N TYR A 43 0.28 -34.23 -21.76
CA TYR A 43 -0.30 -33.18 -20.95
C TYR A 43 0.18 -31.81 -21.43
N ASN A 44 -0.74 -30.90 -21.76
CA ASN A 44 -0.42 -29.55 -22.25
C ASN A 44 -0.76 -28.44 -21.22
N GLY A 45 -1.27 -28.80 -20.05
CA GLY A 45 -1.64 -27.86 -18.99
C GLY A 45 -0.44 -27.35 -18.17
N THR A 46 -0.75 -26.54 -17.16
CA THR A 46 0.22 -26.07 -16.16
C THR A 46 0.64 -27.22 -15.25
N SER A 47 1.95 -27.36 -15.01
CA SER A 47 2.47 -28.40 -14.13
C SER A 47 1.97 -28.20 -12.71
N ARG A 48 1.60 -29.30 -12.05
CA ARG A 48 1.09 -29.32 -10.68
C ARG A 48 1.32 -30.67 -10.04
N THR A 49 1.42 -30.69 -8.72
CA THR A 49 1.39 -31.94 -7.94
C THR A 49 -0.03 -32.16 -7.47
N VAL A 50 -0.62 -33.31 -7.81
CA VAL A 50 -1.96 -33.69 -7.30
C VAL A 50 -1.85 -34.30 -5.91
N GLU A 51 -2.97 -34.46 -5.20
CA GLU A 51 -3.02 -34.96 -3.81
C GLU A 51 -2.32 -36.31 -3.61
N SER A 52 -2.28 -37.17 -4.63
CA SER A 52 -1.54 -38.44 -4.59
C SER A 52 -0.01 -38.29 -4.61
N GLY A 53 0.51 -37.06 -4.69
CA GLY A 53 1.93 -36.77 -4.85
C GLY A 53 2.44 -36.94 -6.29
N THR A 54 1.58 -37.38 -7.22
CA THR A 54 1.96 -37.49 -8.64
C THR A 54 2.15 -36.09 -9.24
N ARG A 55 3.33 -35.84 -9.78
CA ARG A 55 3.64 -34.57 -10.44
C ARG A 55 3.24 -34.63 -11.91
N LEU A 56 2.21 -33.87 -12.29
CA LEU A 56 1.85 -33.62 -13.68
C LEU A 56 2.78 -32.54 -14.22
N THR A 57 3.57 -32.86 -15.25
CA THR A 57 4.46 -31.89 -15.89
C THR A 57 4.00 -31.58 -17.31
N HIS A 58 4.09 -30.32 -17.72
CA HIS A 58 3.82 -29.92 -19.09
C HIS A 58 4.69 -30.72 -20.06
N GLY A 59 4.08 -31.34 -21.07
CA GLY A 59 4.73 -32.24 -22.01
C GLY A 59 4.95 -33.67 -21.51
N ALA A 60 4.46 -34.03 -20.32
CA ALA A 60 4.49 -35.43 -19.85
C ALA A 60 3.62 -36.32 -20.73
N LEU A 61 4.16 -37.48 -21.11
CA LEU A 61 3.42 -38.51 -21.83
C LEU A 61 2.69 -39.42 -20.83
N GLY A 62 1.37 -39.44 -20.92
CA GLY A 62 0.49 -40.31 -20.13
C GLY A 62 -0.17 -41.38 -20.99
N VAL A 63 -0.64 -42.45 -20.34
CA VAL A 63 -1.45 -43.51 -20.94
C VAL A 63 -2.87 -43.43 -20.38
N VAL A 64 -3.88 -43.38 -21.26
CA VAL A 64 -5.29 -43.34 -20.86
C VAL A 64 -5.66 -44.63 -20.12
N ALA A 65 -6.10 -44.49 -18.88
CA ALA A 65 -6.56 -45.59 -18.02
C ALA A 65 -8.07 -45.73 -18.01
N GLY A 66 -8.81 -44.66 -18.32
CA GLY A 66 -10.26 -44.67 -18.32
C GLY A 66 -10.88 -43.27 -18.45
N PRO A 67 -12.20 -43.16 -18.32
CA PRO A 67 -12.88 -41.87 -18.23
C PRO A 67 -12.46 -41.14 -16.95
N GLY A 68 -12.47 -39.80 -16.99
CA GLY A 68 -12.21 -38.99 -15.81
C GLY A 68 -13.25 -39.20 -14.71
N GLU A 69 -12.83 -39.05 -13.45
CA GLU A 69 -13.66 -39.24 -12.26
C GLU A 69 -13.95 -37.91 -11.55
N GLY A 70 -14.91 -37.91 -10.61
CA GLY A 70 -15.22 -36.75 -9.78
C GLY A 70 -15.72 -35.54 -10.57
N GLU A 71 -15.06 -34.39 -10.41
CA GLU A 71 -15.34 -33.15 -11.15
C GLU A 71 -15.00 -33.22 -12.64
N TYR A 72 -14.22 -34.22 -13.05
CA TYR A 72 -13.80 -34.44 -14.45
C TYR A 72 -14.75 -35.38 -15.21
N TRP A 73 -15.80 -35.87 -14.55
CA TRP A 73 -16.72 -36.82 -15.16
C TRP A 73 -17.42 -36.21 -16.39
N GLY A 74 -17.23 -36.84 -17.54
CA GLY A 74 -17.83 -36.42 -18.82
C GLY A 74 -17.01 -35.41 -19.62
N GLU A 75 -15.97 -34.81 -19.03
CA GLU A 75 -15.12 -33.79 -19.67
C GLU A 75 -13.62 -34.10 -19.61
N GLY A 76 -13.22 -35.16 -18.90
CA GLY A 76 -11.83 -35.53 -18.70
C GLY A 76 -11.54 -37.02 -18.90
N LEU A 77 -10.26 -37.32 -18.88
CA LEU A 77 -9.69 -38.67 -18.96
C LEU A 77 -8.83 -38.95 -17.74
N GLN A 78 -8.81 -40.19 -17.28
CA GLN A 78 -7.84 -40.66 -16.30
C GLN A 78 -6.57 -41.07 -17.06
N LEU A 79 -5.41 -40.54 -16.67
CA LEU A 79 -4.12 -40.88 -17.28
C LEU A 79 -3.13 -41.37 -16.24
N ARG A 80 -2.37 -42.41 -16.58
CA ARG A 80 -1.21 -42.85 -15.79
C ARG A 80 0.05 -42.23 -16.36
N PHE A 81 0.79 -41.53 -15.52
CA PHE A 81 2.07 -40.92 -15.84
C PHE A 81 3.19 -41.67 -15.11
N GLY A 82 4.23 -42.09 -15.83
CA GLY A 82 5.43 -42.68 -15.22
C GLY A 82 5.21 -43.96 -14.37
N GLY A 83 4.11 -44.69 -14.59
CA GLY A 83 3.79 -45.90 -13.82
C GLY A 83 3.08 -45.67 -12.47
N GLY A 84 2.84 -44.41 -12.10
CA GLY A 84 2.11 -44.04 -10.88
C GLY A 84 0.60 -44.29 -10.95
N GLU A 85 -0.10 -43.67 -10.01
CA GLU A 85 -1.56 -43.66 -9.96
C GLU A 85 -2.16 -42.89 -11.15
N SER A 86 -3.40 -43.24 -11.49
CA SER A 86 -4.13 -42.55 -12.55
C SER A 86 -4.62 -41.18 -12.06
N VAL A 87 -4.43 -40.14 -12.88
CA VAL A 87 -4.83 -38.77 -12.57
C VAL A 87 -5.87 -38.29 -13.57
N SER A 88 -6.98 -37.74 -13.07
CA SER A 88 -8.03 -37.15 -13.93
C SER A 88 -7.57 -35.79 -14.48
N CYS A 89 -7.62 -35.65 -15.80
CA CYS A 89 -7.24 -34.44 -16.53
C CYS A 89 -8.37 -34.01 -17.47
N TYR A 90 -8.63 -32.71 -17.60
CA TYR A 90 -9.58 -32.19 -18.59
C TYR A 90 -9.11 -32.49 -20.01
N LEU A 91 -10.03 -32.85 -20.90
CA LEU A 91 -9.71 -33.21 -22.28
C LEU A 91 -9.02 -32.06 -23.03
N GLY A 92 -9.41 -30.82 -22.75
CA GLY A 92 -8.76 -29.63 -23.32
C GLY A 92 -7.29 -29.46 -22.90
N THR A 93 -6.86 -30.15 -21.84
CA THR A 93 -5.47 -30.13 -21.35
C THR A 93 -4.60 -31.26 -21.93
N LEU A 94 -5.11 -32.01 -22.92
CA LEU A 94 -4.44 -33.18 -23.49
C LEU A 94 -4.25 -33.02 -24.99
N SER A 95 -3.19 -33.63 -25.53
CA SER A 95 -2.87 -33.61 -26.96
C SER A 95 -2.27 -34.94 -27.40
N ARG A 96 -2.54 -35.35 -28.65
CA ARG A 96 -1.83 -36.49 -29.27
C ARG A 96 -0.40 -36.14 -29.68
N GLU A 97 -0.18 -34.88 -30.01
CA GLU A 97 1.14 -34.36 -30.38
C GLU A 97 1.83 -33.79 -29.16
N ARG A 98 3.16 -33.93 -29.12
CA ARG A 98 3.99 -33.33 -28.07
C ARG A 98 3.80 -31.81 -28.12
N PRO A 99 3.47 -31.15 -27.00
CA PRO A 99 3.30 -29.70 -27.01
C PRO A 99 4.62 -29.01 -27.38
N PRO A 100 4.55 -27.79 -27.96
CA PRO A 100 5.75 -27.01 -28.24
C PRO A 100 6.50 -26.69 -26.94
N PRO A 101 7.82 -26.42 -27.01
CA PRO A 101 8.58 -25.96 -25.86
C PRO A 101 8.00 -24.64 -25.31
N LEU A 102 8.31 -24.33 -24.04
CA LEU A 102 7.84 -23.10 -23.43
C LEU A 102 8.41 -21.86 -24.17
N PRO A 103 7.62 -20.78 -24.27
CA PRO A 103 8.05 -19.59 -25.00
C PRO A 103 9.22 -18.91 -24.27
N GLY A 104 10.07 -18.18 -25.00
CA GLY A 104 11.24 -17.50 -24.44
C GLY A 104 12.42 -18.42 -24.06
N GLY A 105 12.36 -19.70 -24.45
CA GLY A 105 13.41 -20.68 -24.15
C GLY A 105 13.48 -21.09 -22.68
N PHE A 106 12.43 -20.80 -21.90
CA PHE A 106 12.33 -21.25 -20.51
C PHE A 106 12.08 -22.77 -20.45
N ALA A 107 12.52 -23.40 -19.37
CA ALA A 107 12.19 -24.77 -19.03
C ALA A 107 11.24 -24.81 -17.83
N LEU A 108 10.60 -25.96 -17.63
CA LEU A 108 9.91 -26.23 -16.37
C LEU A 108 10.92 -26.21 -15.23
N ASP A 109 10.50 -25.69 -14.09
CA ASP A 109 11.33 -25.48 -12.89
C ASP A 109 12.45 -24.43 -13.04
N ASP A 110 12.51 -23.70 -14.17
CA ASP A 110 13.37 -22.53 -14.24
C ASP A 110 12.99 -21.54 -13.13
N THR A 111 14.00 -21.05 -12.41
CA THR A 111 13.84 -19.92 -11.49
C THR A 111 13.75 -18.64 -12.31
N VAL A 112 12.76 -17.81 -11.98
CA VAL A 112 12.51 -16.52 -12.60
C VAL A 112 12.25 -15.46 -11.54
N TYR A 113 12.42 -14.21 -11.91
CA TYR A 113 12.17 -13.04 -11.08
C TYR A 113 11.17 -12.14 -11.78
N PHE A 114 10.15 -11.69 -11.05
CA PHE A 114 9.21 -10.72 -11.57
C PHE A 114 9.92 -9.38 -11.78
N SER A 115 9.89 -8.84 -13.00
CA SER A 115 10.51 -7.55 -13.34
C SER A 115 9.49 -6.56 -13.89
N GLY A 116 8.20 -6.85 -13.74
CA GLY A 116 7.12 -5.99 -14.18
C GLY A 116 6.70 -4.96 -13.13
N SER A 117 5.80 -4.08 -13.55
CA SER A 117 5.06 -3.18 -12.66
C SER A 117 3.77 -3.86 -12.20
N SER A 118 3.60 -4.10 -10.90
CA SER A 118 2.37 -4.64 -10.32
C SER A 118 2.15 -4.06 -8.92
N SER A 119 0.90 -3.87 -8.53
CA SER A 119 0.52 -3.56 -7.14
C SER A 119 0.44 -4.81 -6.26
N SER A 120 0.47 -6.00 -6.86
CA SER A 120 0.28 -7.28 -6.15
C SER A 120 1.54 -8.14 -6.05
N PHE A 121 2.62 -7.75 -6.74
CA PHE A 121 3.89 -8.48 -6.74
C PHE A 121 5.03 -7.51 -6.53
N GLU A 122 5.98 -7.89 -5.69
CA GLU A 122 7.18 -7.09 -5.47
C GLU A 122 8.13 -7.26 -6.67
N ASN A 123 8.80 -6.18 -7.07
CA ASN A 123 9.80 -6.27 -8.12
C ASN A 123 11.00 -7.07 -7.60
N GLY A 124 11.37 -8.13 -8.32
CA GLY A 124 12.36 -9.12 -7.89
C GLY A 124 11.77 -10.30 -7.14
N GLU A 125 10.43 -10.42 -7.05
CA GLU A 125 9.80 -11.59 -6.45
C GLU A 125 10.21 -12.85 -7.22
N ARG A 126 10.78 -13.81 -6.48
CA ARG A 126 11.28 -15.07 -7.02
C ARG A 126 10.12 -16.03 -7.27
N GLY A 127 10.15 -16.71 -8.41
CA GLY A 127 9.17 -17.72 -8.76
C GLY A 127 9.76 -18.85 -9.59
N THR A 128 8.93 -19.89 -9.78
CA THR A 128 9.27 -21.10 -10.52
C THR A 128 8.35 -21.24 -11.72
N VAL A 129 8.91 -21.46 -12.92
CA VAL A 129 8.13 -21.70 -14.14
C VAL A 129 7.44 -23.07 -14.04
N VAL A 130 6.11 -23.06 -14.06
CA VAL A 130 5.31 -24.29 -13.97
C VAL A 130 4.65 -24.65 -15.30
N GLY A 131 4.65 -23.79 -16.30
CA GLY A 131 4.16 -24.14 -17.63
C GLY A 131 3.89 -22.95 -18.53
N PRO A 132 3.26 -23.17 -19.69
CA PRO A 132 2.85 -22.08 -20.56
C PRO A 132 1.69 -21.31 -19.94
N ALA A 133 1.53 -20.04 -20.31
CA ALA A 133 0.36 -19.31 -19.86
C ALA A 133 -0.94 -19.86 -20.49
N THR A 134 -1.97 -20.03 -19.68
CA THR A 134 -3.27 -20.61 -20.09
C THR A 134 -4.34 -19.57 -20.40
N LEU A 135 -4.19 -18.34 -19.88
CA LEU A 135 -5.09 -17.24 -20.22
C LEU A 135 -4.95 -16.86 -21.69
N ALA A 136 -6.09 -16.66 -22.36
CA ALA A 136 -6.11 -16.32 -23.79
C ALA A 136 -5.29 -15.06 -24.13
N SER A 137 -5.26 -14.07 -23.24
CA SER A 137 -4.46 -12.83 -23.40
C SER A 137 -2.95 -13.06 -23.33
N HIS A 138 -2.50 -14.14 -22.69
CA HIS A 138 -1.09 -14.46 -22.46
C HIS A 138 -0.60 -15.65 -23.29
N LYS A 139 -1.51 -16.37 -23.97
CA LYS A 139 -1.19 -17.59 -24.71
C LYS A 139 -0.10 -17.32 -25.75
N GLY A 140 1.03 -18.02 -25.61
CA GLY A 140 2.21 -17.89 -26.48
C GLY A 140 3.09 -16.66 -26.20
N LYS A 141 2.71 -15.79 -25.26
CA LYS A 141 3.43 -14.56 -24.87
C LYS A 141 3.85 -14.52 -23.41
N GLY A 142 3.43 -15.51 -22.62
CA GLY A 142 3.67 -15.56 -21.20
C GLY A 142 3.82 -16.98 -20.67
N LEU A 143 4.14 -17.06 -19.39
CA LEU A 143 4.33 -18.27 -18.62
C LEU A 143 3.37 -18.31 -17.43
N ALA A 144 3.05 -19.51 -16.99
CA ALA A 144 2.48 -19.73 -15.68
C ALA A 144 3.65 -19.89 -14.69
N VAL A 145 3.70 -19.04 -13.67
CA VAL A 145 4.76 -18.96 -12.67
C VAL A 145 4.16 -19.15 -11.28
N LEU A 146 4.76 -20.00 -10.46
CA LEU A 146 4.44 -20.11 -9.04
C LEU A 146 5.47 -19.27 -8.27
N PHE A 147 5.05 -18.09 -7.81
CA PHE A 147 5.90 -17.22 -7.00
C PHE A 147 5.99 -17.71 -5.55
N ASP A 148 7.12 -17.46 -4.90
CA ASP A 148 7.37 -17.88 -3.52
C ASP A 148 6.32 -17.26 -2.57
N GLY A 149 5.70 -18.07 -1.71
CA GLY A 149 4.62 -17.63 -0.80
C GLY A 149 3.21 -17.62 -1.40
N ASN A 150 3.07 -17.66 -2.73
CA ASN A 150 1.78 -17.71 -3.39
C ASN A 150 1.20 -19.14 -3.42
N LYS A 151 -0.09 -19.28 -3.10
CA LYS A 151 -0.79 -20.58 -3.13
C LYS A 151 -1.13 -21.06 -4.54
N GLY A 152 -1.07 -20.15 -5.53
CA GLY A 152 -1.52 -20.40 -6.89
C GLY A 152 -0.56 -19.85 -7.92
N THR A 153 -0.74 -20.30 -9.16
CA THR A 153 0.10 -19.90 -10.29
C THR A 153 -0.41 -18.60 -10.89
N VAL A 154 0.51 -17.68 -11.20
CA VAL A 154 0.25 -16.39 -11.83
C VAL A 154 0.64 -16.48 -13.30
N GLN A 155 -0.12 -15.80 -14.16
CA GLN A 155 0.15 -15.75 -15.60
C GLN A 155 0.90 -14.46 -15.90
N VAL A 156 2.14 -14.56 -16.35
CA VAL A 156 3.03 -13.40 -16.49
C VAL A 156 3.57 -13.31 -17.92
N PHE A 157 3.61 -12.12 -18.49
CA PHE A 157 4.21 -11.91 -19.81
C PHE A 157 5.73 -12.12 -19.76
N LEU A 158 6.31 -12.61 -20.87
CA LEU A 158 7.75 -12.85 -20.95
C LEU A 158 8.59 -11.59 -20.73
N ASN A 159 8.09 -10.40 -21.09
CA ASN A 159 8.77 -9.13 -20.88
C ASN A 159 8.72 -8.62 -19.43
N GLN A 160 8.04 -9.35 -18.54
CA GLN A 160 7.94 -9.07 -17.10
C GLN A 160 8.65 -10.15 -16.27
N LEU A 161 9.42 -11.03 -16.90
CA LEU A 161 10.20 -12.08 -16.24
C LEU A 161 11.67 -11.93 -16.61
N SER A 162 12.53 -12.08 -15.61
CA SER A 162 13.98 -12.17 -15.77
C SER A 162 14.48 -13.51 -15.23
N ARG A 163 15.58 -14.03 -15.81
CA ARG A 163 16.30 -15.20 -15.25
C ARG A 163 17.21 -14.82 -14.09
N GLU A 164 17.61 -13.56 -14.05
CA GLU A 164 18.46 -13.00 -13.01
C GLU A 164 17.64 -12.05 -12.15
N PRO A 165 17.92 -11.94 -10.84
CA PRO A 165 17.30 -10.93 -10.00
C PRO A 165 17.47 -9.53 -10.64
N PRO A 166 16.43 -8.70 -10.68
CA PRO A 166 16.57 -7.34 -11.18
C PRO A 166 17.58 -6.60 -10.29
N GLN A 167 18.59 -6.00 -10.93
CA GLN A 167 19.52 -5.11 -10.23
C GLN A 167 18.78 -3.82 -9.89
N LEU A 168 18.77 -3.44 -8.61
CA LEU A 168 18.17 -2.18 -8.20
C LEU A 168 19.14 -1.03 -8.52
N PRO A 169 18.61 0.19 -8.76
CA PRO A 169 19.43 1.38 -8.91
C PRO A 169 20.41 1.54 -7.73
N GLY A 170 21.58 2.15 -7.97
CA GLY A 170 22.60 2.34 -6.95
C GLY A 170 23.35 1.07 -6.49
N GLY A 171 23.05 -0.09 -7.08
CA GLY A 171 23.68 -1.36 -6.72
C GLY A 171 23.06 -2.02 -5.47
N TYR A 172 21.89 -1.55 -5.04
CA TYR A 172 21.15 -2.15 -3.95
C TYR A 172 20.55 -3.51 -4.33
N ASN A 173 20.27 -4.32 -3.32
CA ASN A 173 19.52 -5.57 -3.41
C ASN A 173 18.29 -5.52 -2.51
N VAL A 174 17.25 -6.26 -2.88
CA VAL A 174 16.11 -6.47 -1.98
C VAL A 174 16.60 -7.11 -0.69
N GLY A 175 16.17 -6.56 0.45
CA GLY A 175 16.61 -6.96 1.78
C GLY A 175 17.79 -6.16 2.33
N ASP A 176 18.46 -5.33 1.52
CA ASP A 176 19.53 -4.46 2.01
C ASP A 176 19.00 -3.50 3.08
N SER A 177 19.79 -3.30 4.14
CA SER A 177 19.48 -2.32 5.16
C SER A 177 20.10 -0.98 4.81
N VAL A 178 19.25 0.06 4.78
CA VAL A 178 19.66 1.42 4.42
C VAL A 178 19.18 2.39 5.50
N TYR A 179 19.83 3.55 5.58
CA TYR A 179 19.43 4.67 6.41
C TYR A 179 18.96 5.81 5.52
N PHE A 180 17.84 6.42 5.89
CA PHE A 180 17.37 7.63 5.22
C PHE A 180 18.24 8.83 5.65
N SER A 181 18.94 9.44 4.69
CA SER A 181 19.81 10.60 4.90
C SER A 181 19.17 11.92 4.47
N GLY A 182 17.98 11.90 3.87
CA GLY A 182 17.24 13.09 3.46
C GLY A 182 16.62 13.87 4.62
N THR A 183 15.79 14.85 4.27
CA THR A 183 15.00 15.64 5.25
C THR A 183 13.80 14.83 5.70
N SER A 184 13.53 14.76 7.02
CA SER A 184 12.38 13.98 7.49
C SER A 184 11.08 14.52 6.91
N TRP A 185 10.24 13.59 6.48
CA TRP A 185 8.94 13.88 5.89
C TRP A 185 7.85 13.08 6.57
N PHE A 186 6.66 13.66 6.64
CA PHE A 186 5.53 13.09 7.38
C PHE A 186 4.28 13.21 6.51
N PHE A 187 3.69 12.07 6.20
CA PHE A 187 2.48 11.99 5.38
C PHE A 187 1.27 12.10 6.30
N GLY A 188 0.46 13.15 6.14
CA GLY A 188 -0.75 13.37 6.95
C GLY A 188 -0.85 14.78 7.53
N THR A 189 -2.07 15.22 7.83
CA THR A 189 -2.36 16.58 8.30
C THR A 189 -1.81 16.78 9.71
N SER A 190 -0.72 17.55 9.82
CA SER A 190 -0.20 18.16 11.04
C SER A 190 -1.33 18.74 11.92
N GLU A 191 -1.28 18.67 13.25
CA GLU A 191 -0.28 19.33 14.10
C GLU A 191 0.65 18.33 14.82
N PHE A 192 1.84 18.11 14.25
CA PHE A 192 3.02 17.44 14.84
C PHE A 192 2.96 15.91 15.07
N PHE A 193 2.37 15.18 14.12
CA PHE A 193 2.49 13.72 13.88
C PHE A 193 1.36 12.85 14.46
N ALA A 194 0.17 12.95 13.83
CA ALA A 194 -0.85 11.91 13.94
C ALA A 194 -0.51 10.69 13.04
N GLU A 195 -1.16 9.57 13.35
CA GLU A 195 -1.04 8.25 12.69
C GLU A 195 -0.91 8.34 11.17
N GLY A 196 0.19 7.84 10.62
CA GLY A 196 0.48 7.85 9.19
C GLY A 196 1.92 7.43 8.90
N ASP A 197 2.20 7.21 7.62
CA ASP A 197 3.54 6.90 7.15
C ASP A 197 4.48 8.08 7.40
N LYS A 198 5.70 7.79 7.82
CA LYS A 198 6.73 8.80 8.09
C LYS A 198 8.09 8.33 7.63
N LEU A 199 8.93 9.32 7.36
CA LEU A 199 10.30 9.14 6.92
C LEU A 199 11.17 10.01 7.80
N VAL A 200 11.96 9.42 8.71
CA VAL A 200 12.76 10.16 9.68
C VAL A 200 14.24 10.08 9.31
N HIS A 201 14.93 11.23 9.32
CA HIS A 201 16.38 11.27 9.07
C HIS A 201 17.13 10.37 10.07
N GLY A 202 18.01 9.52 9.53
CA GLY A 202 18.72 8.49 10.28
C GLY A 202 17.90 7.25 10.63
N GLN A 203 16.63 7.17 10.21
CA GLN A 203 15.82 5.96 10.36
C GLN A 203 16.33 4.87 9.44
N ARG A 204 16.46 3.66 10.00
CA ARG A 204 16.83 2.47 9.24
C ARG A 204 15.61 1.87 8.58
N GLY A 205 15.70 1.60 7.29
CA GLY A 205 14.72 0.87 6.48
C GLY A 205 15.31 -0.38 5.86
N VAL A 206 14.47 -1.11 5.12
CA VAL A 206 14.84 -2.29 4.33
C VAL A 206 14.39 -2.06 2.90
N VAL A 207 15.30 -2.24 1.94
CA VAL A 207 14.99 -2.15 0.52
C VAL A 207 14.02 -3.28 0.14
N THR A 208 12.88 -2.94 -0.44
CA THR A 208 11.84 -3.89 -0.84
C THR A 208 11.77 -4.09 -2.36
N GLY A 209 12.35 -3.17 -3.14
CA GLY A 209 12.40 -3.34 -4.59
C GLY A 209 12.70 -2.06 -5.34
N ARG A 210 12.41 -2.09 -6.64
CA ARG A 210 12.50 -0.92 -7.52
C ARG A 210 11.14 -0.23 -7.61
N VAL A 211 11.15 1.10 -7.61
CA VAL A 211 9.95 1.91 -7.83
C VAL A 211 9.42 1.73 -9.25
N VAL A 212 8.10 1.68 -9.39
CA VAL A 212 7.44 1.59 -10.69
C VAL A 212 7.31 2.99 -11.29
N GLY A 213 7.93 3.21 -12.46
CA GLY A 213 7.64 4.38 -13.30
C GLY A 213 8.65 5.52 -13.22
N GLU A 214 9.49 5.59 -12.18
CA GLU A 214 10.59 6.55 -12.09
C GLU A 214 11.95 5.84 -12.17
N ASP A 215 12.78 6.28 -13.11
CA ASP A 215 14.12 5.73 -13.30
C ASP A 215 15.06 6.28 -12.24
N GLY A 216 15.44 5.43 -11.29
CA GLY A 216 16.49 5.72 -10.32
C GLY A 216 16.09 5.44 -8.89
N ASP A 217 14.80 5.34 -8.58
CA ASP A 217 14.35 5.27 -7.20
C ASP A 217 14.24 3.83 -6.68
N VAL A 218 14.36 3.72 -5.37
CA VAL A 218 14.32 2.44 -4.65
C VAL A 218 13.19 2.49 -3.64
N ALA A 219 12.35 1.45 -3.63
CA ALA A 219 11.29 1.30 -2.66
C ALA A 219 11.90 0.78 -1.34
N VAL A 220 11.63 1.47 -0.24
CA VAL A 220 12.19 1.14 1.08
C VAL A 220 11.07 1.11 2.11
N MET A 221 10.97 -0.02 2.83
CA MET A 221 10.05 -0.17 3.96
C MET A 221 10.71 0.34 5.24
N PHE A 222 10.08 1.35 5.86
CA PHE A 222 10.53 1.91 7.15
C PHE A 222 9.63 1.44 8.30
N PRO A 223 10.20 1.22 9.51
CA PRO A 223 9.40 0.80 10.66
C PRO A 223 8.28 1.78 11.00
N GLY A 224 7.06 1.24 11.11
CA GLY A 224 5.85 2.02 11.43
C GLY A 224 5.05 2.46 10.21
N ASN A 225 5.55 2.23 8.99
CA ASN A 225 4.82 2.51 7.77
C ASN A 225 4.05 1.28 7.30
N THR A 226 2.91 1.50 6.63
CA THR A 226 2.09 0.42 6.05
C THR A 226 2.58 -0.01 4.68
N GLU A 227 3.22 0.90 3.95
CA GLU A 227 3.71 0.67 2.59
C GLU A 227 5.19 1.08 2.46
N SER A 228 5.84 0.63 1.39
CA SER A 228 7.19 1.06 1.05
C SER A 228 7.16 2.50 0.54
N ILE A 229 8.18 3.28 0.88
CA ILE A 229 8.34 4.65 0.38
C ILE A 229 9.35 4.65 -0.76
N ASP A 230 8.99 5.35 -1.84
CA ASP A 230 9.88 5.63 -2.96
C ASP A 230 10.95 6.64 -2.52
N CYS A 231 12.21 6.21 -2.52
CA CYS A 231 13.34 7.00 -2.05
C CYS A 231 14.33 7.25 -3.18
N TYR A 232 14.77 8.51 -3.31
CA TYR A 232 15.89 8.87 -4.17
C TYR A 232 17.19 8.25 -3.66
N LEU A 233 18.06 7.80 -4.56
CA LEU A 233 19.37 7.25 -4.19
C LEU A 233 20.23 8.23 -3.39
N SER A 234 20.10 9.53 -3.66
CA SER A 234 20.81 10.59 -2.92
C SER A 234 20.37 10.73 -1.47
N GLU A 235 19.20 10.19 -1.12
CA GLU A 235 18.63 10.23 0.23
C GLU A 235 18.77 8.91 0.98
N LEU A 236 19.49 7.94 0.40
CA LEU A 236 19.79 6.66 1.02
C LEU A 236 21.29 6.52 1.26
N SER A 237 21.62 5.93 2.40
CA SER A 237 23.01 5.60 2.77
C SER A 237 23.06 4.20 3.37
N PRO A 238 24.05 3.36 3.01
CA PRO A 238 24.26 2.07 3.67
C PRO A 238 24.69 2.27 5.14
N ASP A 239 25.39 3.37 5.43
CA ASP A 239 25.84 3.73 6.76
C ASP A 239 24.88 4.72 7.42
N ARG A 240 24.80 4.68 8.76
CA ARG A 240 24.03 5.68 9.51
C ARG A 240 24.56 7.09 9.19
N PRO A 241 23.69 8.04 8.80
CA PRO A 241 24.15 9.40 8.52
C PRO A 241 24.75 10.04 9.78
N PRO A 242 25.67 11.01 9.61
CA PRO A 242 26.25 11.75 10.72
C PRO A 242 25.15 12.46 11.53
N PRO A 243 25.36 12.69 12.84
CA PRO A 243 24.46 13.50 13.66
C PRO A 243 24.22 14.88 13.05
N LEU A 244 23.06 15.47 13.32
CA LEU A 244 22.73 16.81 12.82
C LEU A 244 23.72 17.85 13.35
N PRO A 245 24.07 18.87 12.54
CA PRO A 245 25.04 19.87 12.92
C PRO A 245 24.54 20.63 14.16
N GLY A 246 25.45 20.99 15.08
CA GLY A 246 25.09 21.66 16.35
C GLY A 246 24.54 20.74 17.45
N GLY A 247 24.58 19.42 17.24
CA GLY A 247 24.12 18.43 18.23
C GLY A 247 22.62 18.40 18.40
N TYR A 248 21.87 18.85 17.39
CA TYR A 248 20.42 18.78 17.39
C TYR A 248 19.92 17.37 17.08
N SER A 249 18.71 17.05 17.50
CA SER A 249 18.02 15.80 17.18
C SER A 249 16.77 16.06 16.35
N VAL A 250 16.43 15.15 15.43
CA VAL A 250 15.13 15.20 14.75
C VAL A 250 14.01 15.14 15.79
N GLY A 251 12.98 15.98 15.64
CA GLY A 251 11.90 16.12 16.62
C GLY A 251 12.20 17.13 17.73
N GLU A 252 13.43 17.64 17.84
CA GLU A 252 13.78 18.64 18.86
C GLU A 252 13.07 19.98 18.59
N GLN A 253 12.52 20.58 19.65
CA GLN A 253 11.89 21.89 19.57
C GLN A 253 12.95 22.99 19.58
N VAL A 254 12.81 23.94 18.67
CA VAL A 254 13.68 25.11 18.55
C VAL A 254 12.88 26.37 18.27
N TYR A 255 13.50 27.52 18.47
CA TYR A 255 12.91 28.83 18.17
C TYR A 255 13.78 29.56 17.15
N TYR A 256 13.14 30.15 16.15
CA TYR A 256 13.80 30.94 15.11
C TYR A 256 14.15 32.34 15.62
N THR A 257 15.40 32.76 15.47
CA THR A 257 15.91 34.08 15.90
C THR A 257 16.39 34.96 14.74
N GLY A 258 16.19 34.52 13.50
CA GLY A 258 16.49 35.31 12.31
C GLY A 258 15.48 36.43 12.04
N GLY A 259 15.73 37.18 10.97
CA GLY A 259 14.81 38.23 10.49
C GLY A 259 13.47 37.65 10.04
N ALA A 260 12.40 38.42 10.22
CA ALA A 260 11.07 37.99 9.77
C ALA A 260 11.03 37.96 8.23
N GLU A 261 10.51 36.86 7.67
CA GLU A 261 10.40 36.66 6.23
C GLU A 261 9.00 36.16 5.86
N LYS A 262 8.46 36.67 4.74
CA LYS A 262 7.23 36.16 4.12
C LYS A 262 7.58 35.58 2.75
N LYS A 263 7.25 34.31 2.53
CA LYS A 263 7.49 33.63 1.26
C LYS A 263 6.31 33.82 0.31
N LYS A 264 6.55 33.58 -0.99
CA LYS A 264 5.53 33.71 -2.06
C LYS A 264 4.34 32.77 -1.88
N ASN A 265 4.54 31.63 -1.22
CA ASN A 265 3.49 30.63 -0.93
C ASN A 265 2.63 30.99 0.30
N GLY A 266 2.90 32.11 0.97
CA GLY A 266 2.15 32.58 2.13
C GLY A 266 2.76 32.20 3.49
N ASP A 267 3.72 31.27 3.52
CA ASP A 267 4.40 30.85 4.74
C ASP A 267 5.20 32.01 5.34
N ARG A 268 5.28 32.03 6.67
CA ARG A 268 5.93 33.11 7.42
C ARG A 268 6.95 32.54 8.40
N LEU A 269 8.14 33.11 8.37
CA LEU A 269 9.15 32.94 9.39
C LEU A 269 9.10 34.19 10.26
N VAL A 270 8.82 34.03 11.55
CA VAL A 270 8.72 35.15 12.50
C VAL A 270 9.71 34.91 13.62
N TYR A 271 10.40 35.96 14.06
CA TYR A 271 11.26 35.90 15.24
C TYR A 271 10.49 35.33 16.44
N GLY A 272 11.07 34.34 17.11
CA GLY A 272 10.46 33.60 18.21
C GLY A 272 9.46 32.53 17.78
N ALA A 273 9.26 32.28 16.48
CA ALA A 273 8.42 31.19 16.01
C ALA A 273 9.00 29.84 16.45
N ARG A 274 8.16 29.02 17.05
CA ARG A 274 8.49 27.65 17.45
C ARG A 274 8.48 26.73 16.23
N ALA A 275 9.50 25.89 16.13
CA ALA A 275 9.64 24.88 15.10
C ALA A 275 10.13 23.56 15.69
N VAL A 276 10.06 22.51 14.87
CA VAL A 276 10.62 21.19 15.15
C VAL A 276 11.72 20.89 14.13
N VAL A 277 12.85 20.37 14.58
CA VAL A 277 13.94 19.95 13.68
C VAL A 277 13.49 18.75 12.86
N ALA A 278 13.48 18.90 11.53
CA ALA A 278 13.12 17.86 10.58
C ALA A 278 14.34 17.13 10.00
N GLY A 279 15.54 17.70 10.06
CA GLY A 279 16.74 17.03 9.53
C GLY A 279 17.85 17.99 9.14
N PRO A 280 18.84 17.53 8.37
CA PRO A 280 19.83 18.43 7.78
C PRO A 280 19.14 19.36 6.77
N ALA A 281 19.66 20.57 6.61
CA ALA A 281 19.18 21.46 5.56
C ALA A 281 19.48 20.88 4.17
N GLY A 282 18.54 21.02 3.22
CA GLY A 282 18.64 20.46 1.88
C GLY A 282 19.37 21.37 0.88
N GLY A 283 19.37 22.69 1.09
CA GLY A 283 20.02 23.64 0.19
C GLY A 283 21.54 23.70 0.34
N ASP A 284 22.26 23.82 -0.78
CA ASP A 284 23.74 23.89 -0.83
C ASP A 284 24.32 25.00 0.07
N ASP A 285 23.64 26.15 0.16
CA ASP A 285 24.03 27.29 1.00
C ASP A 285 24.03 26.95 2.51
N TYR A 286 23.34 25.88 2.91
CA TYR A 286 23.16 25.44 4.28
C TYR A 286 23.89 24.13 4.59
N ALA A 287 24.53 23.50 3.61
CA ALA A 287 25.18 22.20 3.76
C ALA A 287 26.16 22.20 4.95
N GLY A 288 25.89 21.32 5.93
CA GLY A 288 26.66 21.19 7.16
C GLY A 288 26.57 22.36 8.16
N LYS A 289 25.79 23.41 7.86
CA LYS A 289 25.67 24.64 8.67
C LYS A 289 24.24 24.99 9.07
N GLY A 290 23.26 24.27 8.53
CA GLY A 290 21.84 24.51 8.77
C GLY A 290 21.04 23.25 9.05
N LEU A 291 19.80 23.48 9.47
CA LEU A 291 18.79 22.46 9.74
C LEU A 291 17.54 22.76 8.92
N ALA A 292 16.86 21.71 8.47
CA ALA A 292 15.50 21.79 7.97
C ALA A 292 14.52 21.81 9.16
N LEU A 293 13.59 22.77 9.17
CA LEU A 293 12.70 23.04 10.30
C LEU A 293 11.23 23.03 9.87
N LEU A 294 10.39 22.34 10.63
CA LEU A 294 8.94 22.37 10.45
C LEU A 294 8.31 23.35 11.43
N PHE A 295 7.79 24.45 10.91
CA PHE A 295 7.06 25.46 11.69
C PHE A 295 5.58 25.13 11.76
N ASN A 296 4.90 25.53 12.84
CA ASN A 296 3.47 25.29 12.96
C ASN A 296 2.70 25.98 11.82
N GLY A 297 1.78 25.25 11.19
CA GLY A 297 0.95 25.75 10.08
C GLY A 297 1.65 25.78 8.71
N ASN A 298 2.95 25.48 8.63
CA ASN A 298 3.64 25.38 7.36
C ASN A 298 3.50 23.97 6.76
N LYS A 299 3.30 23.89 5.45
CA LYS A 299 3.17 22.61 4.72
C LYS A 299 4.52 21.96 4.37
N LYS A 300 5.61 22.71 4.47
CA LYS A 300 6.97 22.27 4.11
C LYS A 300 7.97 22.67 5.19
N SER A 301 9.07 21.93 5.25
CA SER A 301 10.22 22.30 6.05
C SER A 301 10.95 23.51 5.45
N TYR A 302 11.70 24.20 6.31
CA TYR A 302 12.46 25.40 6.00
C TYR A 302 13.91 25.26 6.45
N ASP A 303 14.84 25.50 5.54
CA ASP A 303 16.25 25.51 5.87
C ASP A 303 16.62 26.79 6.64
N SER A 304 17.34 26.64 7.75
CA SER A 304 17.79 27.73 8.58
C SER A 304 19.21 27.48 9.09
N LEU A 305 20.02 28.54 9.20
CA LEU A 305 21.37 28.44 9.75
C LEU A 305 21.33 28.19 11.26
N LEU A 306 22.31 27.47 11.79
CA LEU A 306 22.42 27.25 13.23
C LEU A 306 22.51 28.57 14.03
N THR A 307 23.08 29.62 13.44
CA THR A 307 23.20 30.94 14.07
C THR A 307 21.87 31.67 14.26
N THR A 308 20.81 31.22 13.57
CA THR A 308 19.46 31.79 13.66
C THR A 308 18.51 30.90 14.46
N LEU A 309 19.04 29.99 15.29
CA LEU A 309 18.26 29.05 16.09
C LEU A 309 18.69 29.08 17.56
N THR A 310 17.73 28.83 18.44
CA THR A 310 17.94 28.66 19.89
C THR A 310 17.03 27.57 20.43
N ARG A 311 17.49 26.87 21.47
CA ARG A 311 16.67 25.89 22.22
C ARG A 311 15.71 26.60 23.17
N ASP A 312 16.15 27.72 23.74
CA ASP A 312 15.37 28.49 24.69
C ASP A 312 14.50 29.52 23.97
N PRO A 313 13.23 29.71 24.38
CA PRO A 313 12.39 30.76 23.83
C PRO A 313 13.10 32.12 23.93
N PRO A 314 13.29 32.85 22.82
CA PRO A 314 13.97 34.13 22.88
C PRO A 314 13.15 35.09 23.73
N ARG A 315 13.80 35.72 24.71
CA ARG A 315 13.16 36.81 25.45
C ARG A 315 12.91 37.92 24.46
N LEU A 316 11.64 38.31 24.30
CA LEU A 316 11.28 39.56 23.66
C LEU A 316 11.88 40.68 24.53
N SER A 317 13.13 41.05 24.25
CA SER A 317 13.74 42.17 24.93
C SER A 317 12.89 43.40 24.61
N ASP A 318 12.55 44.18 25.64
CA ASP A 318 11.69 45.37 25.53
C ASP A 318 12.20 46.41 24.50
N GLY A 319 13.42 46.25 23.97
CA GLY A 319 13.98 47.02 22.85
C GLY A 319 13.24 46.85 21.52
N HIS A 320 12.59 45.70 21.25
CA HIS A 320 11.74 45.54 20.05
C HIS A 320 10.36 46.21 20.18
N ARG A 321 9.96 46.65 21.38
CA ARG A 321 8.71 47.40 21.59
C ARG A 321 8.80 48.89 21.26
N ARG A 322 9.99 49.47 21.07
CA ARG A 322 10.15 50.94 20.92
C ARG A 322 10.90 51.44 19.68
N GLY A 323 11.57 50.59 18.90
CA GLY A 323 12.35 51.04 17.74
C GLY A 323 11.65 50.95 16.38
N ASP A 324 10.88 49.90 16.13
CA ASP A 324 10.56 49.48 14.76
C ASP A 324 9.08 49.58 14.38
N ARG A 325 8.47 50.74 14.68
CA ARG A 325 7.25 51.17 13.95
C ARG A 325 7.56 51.62 12.51
N ARG A 326 8.81 51.53 12.04
CA ARG A 326 9.20 51.86 10.66
C ARG A 326 9.12 50.67 9.70
N PHE A 327 9.31 49.44 10.16
CA PHE A 327 9.18 48.26 9.29
C PHE A 327 7.73 47.92 8.86
N CYS A 328 6.71 48.56 9.44
CA CYS A 328 5.32 48.44 8.97
C CYS A 328 4.79 49.70 8.26
N ARG A 329 5.62 50.70 7.94
CA ARG A 329 5.12 51.99 7.40
C ARG A 329 5.76 52.49 6.10
N GLU A 330 6.71 51.80 5.49
CA GLU A 330 7.38 52.30 4.26
C GLU A 330 7.31 51.39 3.03
N GLU A 331 6.49 50.34 3.03
CA GLU A 331 6.09 49.67 1.78
C GLU A 331 4.60 50.01 1.56
N GLY A 332 4.32 50.79 0.52
CA GLY A 332 3.00 51.34 0.21
C GLY A 332 1.95 50.27 -0.01
N PHE A 333 1.24 49.89 1.06
CA PHE A 333 -0.04 49.19 0.96
C PHE A 333 -1.15 50.21 0.86
N SER A 334 -1.64 50.38 -0.37
CA SER A 334 -2.87 51.09 -0.70
C SER A 334 -4.02 50.57 0.17
N ARG A 335 -4.59 51.46 0.99
CA ARG A 335 -5.92 51.30 1.58
C ARG A 335 -6.92 51.77 0.53
N ASP A 336 -7.30 50.90 -0.38
CA ASP A 336 -8.53 51.05 -1.15
C ASP A 336 -8.95 49.65 -1.61
N GLU A 337 -9.98 49.13 -0.94
CA GLU A 337 -11.07 48.28 -1.44
C GLU A 337 -11.62 47.39 -0.29
N PRO A 338 -12.89 47.54 0.12
CA PRO A 338 -13.57 46.59 0.99
C PRO A 338 -13.98 45.37 0.15
N GLY A 339 -13.03 44.45 -0.06
CA GLY A 339 -13.29 43.13 -0.63
C GLY A 339 -13.89 42.20 0.42
N GLU A 340 -15.16 41.89 0.23
CA GLU A 340 -15.95 40.86 0.90
C GLU A 340 -15.20 39.52 0.96
N VAL A 341 -14.82 39.09 2.16
CA VAL A 341 -14.24 37.76 2.39
C VAL A 341 -15.41 36.78 2.56
N ALA A 342 -15.76 36.11 1.48
CA ALA A 342 -16.55 34.89 1.52
C ALA A 342 -15.82 33.86 2.39
N GLY A 343 -16.39 33.55 3.56
CA GLY A 343 -16.00 32.39 4.35
C GLY A 343 -16.26 31.09 3.57
N PRO A 344 -15.53 30.01 3.83
CA PRO A 344 -15.76 28.74 3.16
C PRO A 344 -17.17 28.24 3.50
N ALA A 345 -17.93 27.94 2.44
CA ALA A 345 -19.19 27.24 2.54
C ALA A 345 -18.95 25.87 3.22
N MET A 346 -19.43 25.74 4.44
CA MET A 346 -19.65 24.44 5.08
C MET A 346 -21.00 23.93 4.59
N ASP A 347 -20.95 22.75 4.00
CA ASP A 347 -22.09 22.01 3.46
C ASP A 347 -23.19 21.81 4.52
N GLU A 348 -24.43 21.88 4.06
CA GLU A 348 -25.65 21.76 4.86
C GLU A 348 -25.69 20.44 5.63
N HIS A 349 -25.72 20.49 6.96
CA HIS A 349 -26.40 19.49 7.79
C HIS A 349 -27.48 20.16 8.65
N VAL A 350 -28.69 19.68 8.41
CA VAL A 350 -29.96 20.20 8.89
C VAL A 350 -30.03 20.22 10.42
N GLY A 351 -30.39 21.40 10.92
CA GLY A 351 -30.78 21.80 12.27
C GLY A 351 -31.07 20.73 13.33
N LYS A 352 -30.32 20.81 14.43
CA LYS A 352 -30.83 20.58 15.78
C LYS A 352 -30.28 21.67 16.71
N GLY A 353 -31.16 22.57 17.16
CA GLY A 353 -30.81 23.61 18.13
C GLY A 353 -30.44 22.98 19.48
N LEU A 354 -29.33 23.43 20.07
CA LEU A 354 -28.92 23.02 21.41
C LEU A 354 -29.64 23.91 22.43
N GLN A 355 -30.55 23.34 23.21
CA GLN A 355 -31.17 24.04 24.32
C GLN A 355 -30.30 23.94 25.57
N LEU A 356 -29.81 25.08 26.04
CA LEU A 356 -29.06 25.17 27.29
C LEU A 356 -29.99 25.60 28.41
N ARG A 357 -29.89 24.91 29.55
CA ARG A 357 -30.62 25.24 30.77
C ARG A 357 -29.72 26.07 31.66
N PHE A 358 -30.13 27.31 31.91
CA PHE A 358 -29.38 28.22 32.78
C PHE A 358 -29.70 27.95 34.26
N ALA A 359 -28.89 28.51 35.16
CA ALA A 359 -28.99 28.28 36.60
C ALA A 359 -30.34 28.75 37.20
N ASP A 360 -31.08 29.60 36.49
CA ASP A 360 -32.44 30.04 36.82
C ASP A 360 -33.53 29.05 36.35
N GLY A 361 -33.16 27.94 35.71
CA GLY A 361 -34.05 26.91 35.22
C GLY A 361 -34.64 27.18 33.82
N ALA A 362 -34.36 28.34 33.21
CA ALA A 362 -34.86 28.67 31.89
C ALA A 362 -34.10 27.90 30.79
N LEU A 363 -34.84 27.35 29.84
CA LEU A 363 -34.30 26.77 28.61
C LEU A 363 -34.31 27.86 27.54
N ARG A 364 -33.16 28.06 26.88
CA ARG A 364 -33.05 29.00 25.76
C ARG A 364 -32.36 28.33 24.58
N ASP A 365 -32.84 28.63 23.39
CA ASP A 365 -32.19 28.28 22.14
C ASP A 365 -31.03 29.27 21.93
N CYS A 366 -29.80 28.80 22.08
CA CYS A 366 -28.61 29.62 21.85
C CYS A 366 -28.07 29.36 20.45
N ARG A 367 -27.83 30.43 19.68
CA ARG A 367 -27.03 30.35 18.46
C ARG A 367 -25.57 30.38 18.82
N TRP A 368 -24.75 29.67 18.04
CA TRP A 368 -23.31 29.54 18.28
C TRP A 368 -22.60 30.91 18.30
N GLU A 369 -23.10 31.87 17.53
CA GLU A 369 -22.56 33.23 17.44
C GLU A 369 -22.59 33.99 18.77
N ASP A 370 -23.61 33.75 19.62
CA ASP A 370 -23.83 34.45 20.89
C ASP A 370 -22.84 34.04 22.00
N LEU A 371 -22.16 32.90 21.87
CA LEU A 371 -21.23 32.38 22.88
C LEU A 371 -19.80 32.94 22.74
N SER A 372 -19.50 33.66 21.66
CA SER A 372 -18.15 34.16 21.37
C SER A 372 -17.81 35.50 22.04
N GLU A 373 -18.80 36.26 22.53
CA GLU A 373 -18.61 37.63 23.04
C GLU A 373 -18.67 37.81 24.56
N GLN A 374 -18.84 36.75 25.37
CA GLN A 374 -18.84 36.90 26.83
C GLN A 374 -17.73 36.07 27.51
N ARG A 375 -16.63 36.73 27.87
CA ARG A 375 -15.69 36.21 28.89
C ARG A 375 -16.07 36.74 30.26
N PRO A 376 -16.14 35.88 31.26
CA PRO A 376 -15.61 36.22 32.58
C PRO A 376 -14.48 35.28 32.97
N ALA A 377 -13.49 35.88 33.65
CA ALA A 377 -12.38 35.19 34.29
C ALA A 377 -12.89 34.36 35.48
N VAL A 378 -12.55 33.07 35.53
CA VAL A 378 -12.60 32.26 36.75
C VAL A 378 -11.38 31.36 36.81
N ASN A 379 -10.57 31.57 37.86
CA ASN A 379 -9.45 30.72 38.26
C ASN A 379 -9.97 29.46 38.96
N ALA A 380 -9.28 28.34 38.74
CA ALA A 380 -9.14 27.12 39.56
C ALA A 380 -10.39 26.54 40.26
N TRP A 381 -10.62 25.23 40.04
CA TRP A 381 -10.65 24.16 41.06
C TRP A 381 -10.93 22.82 40.34
N GLU A 382 -10.35 21.75 40.87
CA GLU A 382 -10.39 20.37 40.38
C GLU A 382 -11.79 19.75 40.51
N SER A 383 -12.26 18.99 39.50
CA SER A 383 -13.14 17.84 39.77
C SER A 383 -13.36 16.87 38.59
N PRO A 384 -13.60 15.56 38.88
CA PRO A 384 -13.51 14.44 37.95
C PRO A 384 -14.85 14.10 37.25
N LEU A 385 -15.53 15.13 36.75
CA LEU A 385 -16.85 14.98 36.11
C LEU A 385 -16.80 14.73 34.60
N LEU A 386 -15.62 14.79 33.98
CA LEU A 386 -15.46 14.56 32.54
C LEU A 386 -15.42 13.06 32.17
N GLU A 387 -15.00 12.18 33.07
CA GLU A 387 -14.93 10.73 32.80
C GLU A 387 -16.31 10.05 32.79
N LEU A 388 -17.30 10.58 33.51
CA LEU A 388 -18.62 9.94 33.57
C LEU A 388 -19.52 10.26 32.34
N MET A 389 -19.15 11.25 31.52
CA MET A 389 -19.92 11.60 30.33
C MET A 389 -19.45 10.87 29.06
N LEU A 390 -18.20 10.41 29.00
CA LEU A 390 -17.69 9.65 27.85
C LEU A 390 -18.12 8.17 27.85
N ALA A 391 -18.56 7.62 28.99
CA ALA A 391 -18.99 6.23 29.08
C ALA A 391 -20.43 5.94 28.58
N ARG A 392 -21.23 6.96 28.24
CA ARG A 392 -22.64 6.78 27.82
C ARG A 392 -22.93 6.95 26.33
N PHE A 393 -21.92 7.18 25.50
CA PHE A 393 -22.10 7.32 24.06
C PHE A 393 -21.74 6.08 23.22
N ASN A 394 -21.29 4.98 23.84
CA ASN A 394 -20.89 3.75 23.12
C ASN A 394 -21.88 2.58 23.23
N THR A 395 -23.12 2.82 23.63
CA THR A 395 -24.20 1.85 23.47
C THR A 395 -25.49 2.58 23.12
N LEU A 396 -25.68 2.83 21.83
CA LEU A 396 -26.96 2.84 21.12
C LEU A 396 -26.71 2.68 19.63
#